data_AF-A0A6I9ZBP7-F1
#
_entry.id   AF-A0A6I9ZBP7-F1
#
_cell.length_a   1.000
_cell.length_b   1.000
_cell.length_c   1.000
_cell.angle_alpha   90.00
_cell.angle_beta   90.00
_cell.angle_gamma   90.00
#
_symmetry.space_group_name_H-M   'P 1'
#
loop_
_entity.id
_entity.type
_entity.pdbx_description
1 polymer ?
#
loop_
_entity_poly.entity_id
_entity_poly.type
_entity_poly.pdbx_seq_one_letter_code
_entity_poly.pdbx_strand_id
1 'polypeptide(L)'
;MFSNVARDAHYYPRRHRAERAWTQEPEEEEHRPQNSYSAFIQLMPVFIIIIVSVITQLMATNPPYSLFYKSSIGHVVSRETENLQVPYYVDKNFEKNYQGAELQELEKTVEKDYIDYIQTSCWKEKQQKSDLSNLAKLYRDERLKQKAESLKLEHCEKLSSLIGMHKGG
;
A
#
# COMPACT_ATOMS: atom_id res chain seq x y z
N MET A 1 -63.80 -35.19 82.00
CA MET A 1 -64.52 -34.49 80.91
C MET A 1 -63.51 -33.54 80.30
N PHE A 2 -63.10 -33.56 79.04
CA PHE A 2 -63.70 -34.00 77.78
C PHE A 2 -62.60 -34.60 76.90
N SER A 3 -62.95 -35.47 75.94
CA SER A 3 -62.04 -35.75 74.82
C SER A 3 -62.79 -36.00 73.53
N ASN A 4 -62.11 -35.53 72.48
CA ASN A 4 -62.58 -35.09 71.18
C ASN A 4 -63.16 -36.17 70.26
N VAL A 5 -64.05 -35.70 69.39
CA VAL A 5 -64.64 -36.42 68.26
C VAL A 5 -63.70 -36.33 67.05
N ALA A 6 -63.45 -37.48 66.43
CA ALA A 6 -62.73 -37.62 65.16
C ALA A 6 -63.53 -37.02 63.99
N ARG A 7 -62.82 -36.46 63.00
CA ARG A 7 -63.39 -36.02 61.73
C ARG A 7 -62.64 -36.69 60.59
N ASP A 8 -63.39 -37.39 59.76
CA ASP A 8 -63.00 -37.81 58.41
C ASP A 8 -64.03 -37.30 57.41
N ALA A 9 -63.58 -36.71 56.30
CA ALA A 9 -64.33 -36.65 55.03
C ALA A 9 -63.45 -36.15 53.85
N HIS A 10 -63.06 -37.10 52.99
CA HIS A 10 -63.15 -37.18 51.51
C HIS A 10 -62.77 -36.02 50.53
N TYR A 11 -61.79 -36.37 49.66
CA TYR A 11 -61.74 -36.35 48.16
C TYR A 11 -61.56 -35.06 47.29
N TYR A 12 -60.39 -35.03 46.58
CA TYR A 12 -59.82 -34.39 45.34
C TYR A 12 -60.63 -33.41 44.42
N PRO A 13 -60.03 -32.59 43.48
CA PRO A 13 -58.73 -32.74 42.75
C PRO A 13 -57.88 -31.49 42.30
N ARG A 14 -56.59 -31.74 42.00
CA ARG A 14 -55.66 -31.31 40.90
C ARG A 14 -55.72 -29.89 40.25
N ARG A 15 -54.60 -29.13 40.29
CA ARG A 15 -53.86 -28.57 39.11
C ARG A 15 -52.55 -27.84 39.45
N HIS A 16 -51.51 -28.13 38.66
CA HIS A 16 -50.20 -27.46 38.60
C HIS A 16 -50.29 -25.98 38.15
N ARG A 17 -49.53 -25.07 38.79
CA ARG A 17 -48.86 -23.92 38.13
C ARG A 17 -47.85 -23.19 39.04
N ALA A 18 -46.75 -22.76 38.42
CA ALA A 18 -45.76 -21.74 38.83
C ALA A 18 -44.76 -22.12 39.96
N GLU A 19 -43.51 -21.67 40.05
CA GLU A 19 -42.55 -20.90 39.22
C GLU A 19 -41.18 -20.96 39.97
N ARG A 20 -40.06 -20.83 39.22
CA ARG A 20 -38.71 -20.32 39.60
C ARG A 20 -38.03 -20.72 40.93
N ALA A 21 -36.78 -21.19 40.85
CA ALA A 21 -35.60 -20.63 41.55
C ALA A 21 -34.42 -21.63 41.51
N TRP A 22 -33.26 -21.20 40.99
CA TRP A 22 -31.97 -21.74 41.41
C TRP A 22 -30.95 -20.60 41.42
N THR A 23 -30.78 -20.01 42.59
CA THR A 23 -29.57 -19.35 43.06
C THR A 23 -28.55 -20.42 43.44
N GLN A 24 -27.33 -20.35 42.91
CA GLN A 24 -26.18 -21.03 43.52
C GLN A 24 -24.88 -20.29 43.15
N GLU A 25 -24.40 -19.47 44.07
CA GLU A 25 -22.96 -19.32 44.38
C GLU A 25 -22.69 -20.31 45.54
N PRO A 26 -21.47 -20.89 45.73
CA PRO A 26 -20.28 -20.09 46.10
C PRO A 26 -18.87 -20.63 45.75
N GLU A 27 -17.88 -19.74 45.93
CA GLU A 27 -16.50 -19.95 46.43
C GLU A 27 -15.44 -20.73 45.59
N GLU A 28 -14.35 -20.05 45.21
CA GLU A 28 -12.99 -20.19 45.81
C GLU A 28 -11.93 -19.47 44.96
N GLU A 29 -11.09 -18.67 45.63
CA GLU A 29 -9.84 -18.11 45.09
C GLU A 29 -8.87 -19.24 44.74
N GLU A 30 -8.39 -19.32 43.49
CA GLU A 30 -7.12 -19.99 43.20
C GLU A 30 -6.26 -19.16 42.25
N HIS A 31 -5.19 -18.66 42.84
CA HIS A 31 -4.04 -18.01 42.22
C HIS A 31 -3.42 -18.91 41.13
N ARG A 32 -3.98 -18.96 39.91
CA ARG A 32 -3.34 -19.60 38.74
C ARG A 32 -2.82 -18.53 37.77
N PRO A 33 -1.67 -18.75 37.11
CA PRO A 33 -0.98 -17.74 36.31
C PRO A 33 -1.74 -17.49 34.99
N GLN A 34 -2.85 -16.75 35.05
CA GLN A 34 -3.73 -16.53 33.90
C GLN A 34 -3.44 -15.22 33.15
N ASN A 35 -2.27 -14.62 33.35
CA ASN A 35 -1.93 -13.35 32.70
C ASN A 35 -0.80 -13.45 31.67
N SER A 36 0.00 -14.52 31.67
CA SER A 36 1.06 -14.71 30.66
C SER A 36 0.52 -15.30 29.35
N TYR A 37 -0.41 -16.26 29.44
CA TYR A 37 -1.03 -16.86 28.25
C TYR A 37 -1.96 -15.88 27.53
N SER A 38 -2.70 -15.05 28.28
CA SER A 38 -3.54 -13.97 27.73
C SER A 38 -2.70 -12.88 27.03
N ALA A 39 -1.60 -12.44 27.66
CA ALA A 39 -0.68 -11.49 27.04
C ALA A 39 -0.03 -12.05 25.76
N PHE A 40 0.34 -13.33 25.75
CA PHE A 40 0.90 -13.99 24.57
C PHE A 40 -0.11 -14.11 23.42
N ILE A 41 -1.36 -14.49 23.73
CA ILE A 41 -2.45 -14.55 22.74
C ILE A 41 -2.78 -13.15 22.20
N GLN A 42 -2.74 -12.10 23.03
CA GLN A 42 -2.96 -10.73 22.59
C GLN A 42 -1.85 -10.20 21.66
N LEU A 43 -0.63 -10.71 21.80
CA LEU A 43 0.49 -10.35 20.92
C LEU A 43 0.48 -11.12 19.59
N MET A 44 -0.19 -12.28 19.50
CA MET A 44 -0.27 -13.08 18.26
C MET A 44 -0.78 -12.29 17.04
N PRO A 45 -1.87 -11.50 17.11
CA PRO A 45 -2.31 -10.66 16.00
C PRO A 45 -1.23 -9.67 15.52
N VAL A 46 -0.48 -9.08 16.45
CA VAL A 46 0.61 -8.15 16.12
C VAL A 46 1.75 -8.91 15.42
N PHE A 47 2.13 -10.09 15.93
CA PHE A 47 3.13 -10.93 15.29
C PHE A 47 2.72 -11.40 13.90
N ILE A 48 1.46 -11.79 13.70
CA ILE A 48 0.94 -12.19 12.38
C ILE A 48 1.04 -11.02 11.40
N ILE A 49 0.66 -9.80 11.81
CA ILE A 49 0.78 -8.61 10.95
C ILE A 49 2.24 -8.34 10.59
N ILE A 50 3.17 -8.45 11.54
CA ILE A 50 4.61 -8.29 11.28
C ILE A 50 5.11 -9.35 10.31
N ILE A 51 4.78 -10.62 10.53
CA ILE A 51 5.19 -11.73 9.67
C ILE A 51 4.62 -11.55 8.26
N VAL A 52 3.33 -11.24 8.13
CA VAL A 52 2.71 -10.95 6.83
C VAL A 52 3.40 -9.76 6.17
N SER A 53 3.68 -8.69 6.90
CA SER A 53 4.38 -7.52 6.36
C SER A 53 5.77 -7.86 5.81
N VAL A 54 6.54 -8.66 6.55
CA VAL A 54 7.88 -9.11 6.11
C VAL A 54 7.77 -10.06 4.91
N ILE A 55 6.83 -11.01 4.92
CA ILE A 55 6.59 -11.90 3.77
C ILE A 55 6.17 -11.10 2.54
N THR A 56 5.28 -10.12 2.69
CA THR A 56 4.88 -9.22 1.60
C THR A 56 6.05 -8.42 1.05
N GLN A 57 6.97 -7.94 1.91
CA GLN A 57 8.20 -7.27 1.46
C GLN A 57 9.18 -8.21 0.74
N LEU A 58 9.28 -9.46 1.18
CA LEU A 58 10.10 -10.49 0.51
C LEU A 58 9.49 -10.94 -0.82
N MET A 59 8.16 -10.93 -0.91
CA MET A 59 7.39 -11.16 -2.13
C MET A 59 7.23 -9.90 -2.98
N ALA A 60 7.89 -8.79 -2.65
CA ALA A 60 7.94 -7.62 -3.51
C ALA A 60 8.61 -8.05 -4.82
N THR A 61 7.76 -8.46 -5.77
CA THR A 61 8.16 -8.84 -7.10
C THR A 61 8.86 -7.64 -7.70
N ASN A 62 10.06 -7.88 -8.23
CA ASN A 62 10.76 -6.87 -8.99
C ASN A 62 9.79 -6.31 -10.04
N PRO A 63 9.74 -4.98 -10.24
CA PRO A 63 8.82 -4.41 -11.21
C PRO A 63 9.11 -5.03 -12.59
N PRO A 64 8.11 -5.22 -13.45
CA PRO A 64 8.28 -5.94 -14.71
C PRO A 64 9.22 -5.22 -15.70
N TYR A 65 9.48 -3.93 -15.48
CA TYR A 65 10.37 -3.11 -16.29
C TYR A 65 11.07 -2.03 -15.45
N SER A 66 12.02 -1.33 -16.09
CA SER A 66 12.57 -0.06 -15.62
C SER A 66 12.85 0.89 -16.78
N LEU A 67 12.64 2.19 -16.61
CA LEU A 67 13.04 3.21 -17.60
C LEU A 67 14.58 3.33 -17.75
N PHE A 68 15.34 2.73 -16.85
CA PHE A 68 16.80 2.78 -16.83
C PHE A 68 17.39 1.39 -16.72
N TYR A 69 18.55 1.19 -17.32
CA TYR A 69 19.30 -0.06 -17.21
C TYR A 69 19.63 -0.38 -15.74
N LYS A 70 19.23 -1.57 -15.27
CA LYS A 70 19.46 -2.02 -13.88
C LYS A 70 19.89 -3.48 -13.84
N SER A 71 21.20 -3.71 -13.88
CA SER A 71 21.78 -5.06 -13.81
C SER A 71 21.50 -5.78 -12.49
N SER A 72 21.30 -5.07 -11.37
CA SER A 72 21.07 -5.68 -10.05
C SER A 72 19.75 -6.46 -9.96
N ILE A 73 18.75 -6.06 -10.76
CA ILE A 73 17.40 -6.63 -10.78
C ILE A 73 17.16 -7.42 -12.08
N GLY A 74 18.12 -7.43 -13.00
CA GLY A 74 18.04 -8.16 -14.27
C GLY A 74 17.36 -7.40 -15.41
N HIS A 75 17.03 -6.11 -15.23
CA HIS A 75 16.52 -5.24 -16.29
C HIS A 75 17.66 -4.79 -17.21
N VAL A 76 18.03 -5.68 -18.13
CA VAL A 76 19.19 -5.51 -19.03
C VAL A 76 18.84 -5.59 -20.50
N VAL A 77 17.63 -6.06 -20.84
CA VAL A 77 17.17 -6.17 -22.22
C VAL A 77 16.46 -4.87 -22.58
N SER A 78 17.00 -4.13 -23.55
CA SER A 78 16.40 -2.88 -24.05
C SER A 78 15.23 -3.17 -24.99
N ARG A 79 14.13 -2.44 -24.83
CA ARG A 79 12.97 -2.42 -25.72
C ARG A 79 12.51 -0.96 -25.89
N GLU A 80 11.65 -0.73 -26.88
CA GLU A 80 11.00 0.56 -27.11
C GLU A 80 9.50 0.35 -27.22
N THR A 81 8.71 1.28 -26.70
CA THR A 81 7.25 1.22 -26.79
C THR A 81 6.77 1.48 -28.22
N GLU A 82 5.65 0.89 -28.63
CA GLU A 82 5.18 1.00 -30.01
C GLU A 82 4.79 2.42 -30.42
N ASN A 83 4.19 3.19 -29.50
CA ASN A 83 3.55 4.48 -29.82
C ASN A 83 4.50 5.67 -29.65
N LEU A 84 5.12 5.83 -28.48
CA LEU A 84 6.04 6.94 -28.20
C LEU A 84 7.52 6.60 -28.35
N GLN A 85 7.86 5.36 -28.72
CA GLN A 85 9.25 4.88 -28.85
C GLN A 85 10.07 5.15 -27.60
N VAL A 86 9.45 4.97 -26.43
CA VAL A 86 10.13 5.21 -25.15
C VAL A 86 11.02 4.01 -24.84
N PRO A 87 12.34 4.20 -24.63
CA PRO A 87 13.23 3.10 -24.27
C PRO A 87 12.95 2.64 -22.83
N TYR A 88 12.81 1.34 -22.65
CA TYR A 88 12.66 0.69 -21.35
C TYR A 88 13.44 -0.63 -21.29
N TYR A 89 13.73 -1.08 -20.08
CA TYR A 89 14.57 -2.24 -19.80
C TYR A 89 13.78 -3.31 -19.06
N VAL A 90 13.90 -4.55 -19.52
CA VAL A 90 13.17 -5.70 -19.00
C VAL A 90 14.10 -6.87 -18.72
N ASP A 91 13.57 -7.90 -18.06
CA ASP A 91 14.28 -9.15 -17.84
C ASP A 91 14.32 -10.03 -19.12
N LYS A 92 15.13 -11.10 -19.08
CA LYS A 92 15.31 -12.00 -20.22
C LYS A 92 14.09 -12.88 -20.55
N ASN A 93 13.18 -13.06 -19.60
CA ASN A 93 11.96 -13.86 -19.73
C ASN A 93 10.72 -13.01 -20.04
N PHE A 94 10.88 -11.70 -20.21
CA PHE A 94 9.79 -10.76 -20.43
C PHE A 94 8.82 -11.17 -21.54
N GLU A 95 9.35 -11.59 -22.69
CA GLU A 95 8.53 -12.01 -23.85
C GLU A 95 7.67 -13.24 -23.57
N LYS A 96 8.00 -14.06 -22.55
CA LYS A 96 7.18 -15.19 -22.14
C LYS A 96 5.99 -14.77 -21.27
N ASN A 97 6.15 -13.66 -20.55
CA ASN A 97 5.20 -13.19 -19.54
C ASN A 97 4.28 -12.09 -20.05
N TYR A 98 4.69 -11.32 -21.07
CA TYR A 98 3.95 -10.18 -21.59
C TYR A 98 3.82 -10.26 -23.11
N GLN A 99 2.60 -10.49 -23.60
CA GLN A 99 2.27 -10.53 -25.04
C GLN A 99 0.89 -9.93 -25.29
N GLY A 100 0.65 -9.48 -26.53
CA GLY A 100 -0.66 -9.00 -26.97
C GLY A 100 -1.19 -7.84 -26.12
N ALA A 101 -2.41 -7.99 -25.58
CA ALA A 101 -3.08 -6.93 -24.83
C ALA A 101 -2.35 -6.55 -23.53
N GLU A 102 -1.75 -7.52 -22.83
CA GLU A 102 -1.02 -7.26 -21.59
C GLU A 102 0.26 -6.44 -21.85
N LEU A 103 0.93 -6.70 -22.98
CA LEU A 103 2.08 -5.91 -23.41
C LEU A 103 1.65 -4.47 -23.73
N GLN A 104 0.54 -4.28 -24.45
CA GLN A 104 0.03 -2.94 -24.78
C GLN A 104 -0.37 -2.14 -23.53
N GLU A 105 -0.99 -2.78 -22.54
CA GLU A 105 -1.32 -2.13 -21.27
C GLU A 105 -0.07 -1.74 -20.48
N LEU A 106 0.93 -2.64 -20.46
CA LEU A 106 2.22 -2.34 -19.86
C LEU A 106 2.91 -1.16 -20.54
N GLU A 107 2.99 -1.15 -21.88
CA GLU A 107 3.64 -0.07 -22.62
C GLU A 107 2.93 1.27 -22.44
N LYS A 108 1.60 1.31 -22.36
CA LYS A 108 0.87 2.53 -21.96
C LYS A 108 1.30 3.03 -20.57
N THR A 109 1.54 2.10 -19.64
CA THR A 109 2.03 2.45 -18.29
C THR A 109 3.47 2.97 -18.34
N VAL A 110 4.34 2.33 -19.13
CA VAL A 110 5.73 2.79 -19.38
C VAL A 110 5.74 4.22 -19.94
N GLU A 111 4.89 4.48 -20.94
CA GLU A 111 4.76 5.80 -21.58
C GLU A 111 4.28 6.86 -20.60
N LYS A 112 3.27 6.53 -19.79
CA LYS A 112 2.77 7.40 -18.73
C LYS A 112 3.87 7.75 -17.72
N ASP A 113 4.57 6.74 -17.20
CA ASP A 113 5.63 6.92 -16.21
C ASP A 113 6.80 7.72 -16.77
N TYR A 114 7.11 7.55 -18.06
CA TYR A 114 8.10 8.34 -18.76
C TYR A 114 7.69 9.81 -18.89
N ILE A 115 6.43 10.10 -19.24
CA ILE A 115 5.93 11.47 -19.28
C ILE A 115 6.02 12.11 -17.89
N ASP A 116 5.58 11.41 -16.84
CA ASP A 116 5.63 11.89 -15.45
C ASP A 116 7.10 12.15 -15.02
N TYR A 117 8.05 11.31 -15.44
CA TYR A 117 9.49 11.51 -15.26
C TYR A 117 10.01 12.77 -15.98
N ILE A 118 9.68 12.95 -17.26
CA ILE A 118 10.12 14.09 -18.05
C ILE A 118 9.53 15.40 -17.50
N GLN A 119 8.27 15.40 -17.08
CA GLN A 119 7.62 16.55 -16.43
C GLN A 119 8.34 16.95 -15.14
N THR A 120 8.58 15.97 -14.26
CA THR A 120 9.27 16.20 -12.99
C THR A 120 10.70 16.69 -13.21
N SER A 121 11.39 16.13 -14.19
CA SER A 121 12.76 16.53 -14.54
C SER A 121 12.80 17.95 -15.10
N CYS A 122 11.88 18.30 -16.00
CA CYS A 122 11.73 19.67 -16.50
C CYS A 122 11.44 20.67 -15.37
N TRP A 123 10.58 20.30 -14.41
CA TRP A 123 10.32 21.16 -13.25
C TRP A 123 11.60 21.41 -12.43
N LYS A 124 12.40 20.37 -12.19
CA LYS A 124 13.71 20.49 -11.51
C LYS A 124 14.69 21.36 -12.28
N GLU A 125 14.78 21.22 -13.61
CA GLU A 125 15.64 22.06 -14.45
C GLU A 125 15.24 23.54 -14.39
N LYS A 126 13.94 23.83 -14.51
CA LYS A 126 13.40 25.20 -14.37
C LYS A 126 13.69 25.79 -13.00
N GLN A 127 13.51 24.99 -11.95
CA GLN A 127 13.81 25.39 -10.59
C GLN A 127 15.29 25.74 -10.44
N GLN A 128 16.18 24.87 -10.92
CA GLN A 128 17.63 25.10 -10.88
C GLN A 128 18.03 26.38 -11.62
N LYS A 129 17.43 26.64 -12.79
CA LYS A 129 17.66 27.88 -13.55
C LYS A 129 17.18 29.12 -12.79
N SER A 130 16.00 29.04 -12.18
CA SER A 130 15.42 30.12 -11.35
C SER A 130 16.30 30.42 -10.15
N ASP A 131 16.74 29.39 -9.43
CA ASP A 131 17.59 29.53 -8.23
C ASP A 131 18.93 30.17 -8.57
N LEU A 132 19.59 29.72 -9.64
CA LEU A 132 20.84 30.35 -10.12
C LEU A 132 20.60 31.81 -10.52
N SER A 133 19.49 32.11 -11.21
CA SER A 133 19.15 33.48 -11.61
C SER A 133 18.87 34.38 -10.41
N ASN A 134 18.21 33.86 -9.37
CA ASN A 134 17.89 34.59 -8.14
C ASN A 134 19.16 34.85 -7.32
N LEU A 135 20.04 33.86 -7.20
CA LEU A 135 21.35 34.02 -6.55
C LEU A 135 22.23 35.02 -7.30
N ALA A 136 22.24 34.97 -8.63
CA ALA A 136 22.97 35.94 -9.46
C ALA A 136 22.50 37.38 -9.19
N LYS A 137 21.18 37.60 -9.08
CA LYS A 137 20.61 38.91 -8.76
C LYS A 137 20.95 39.35 -7.33
N LEU A 138 20.87 38.44 -6.37
CA LEU A 138 21.14 38.72 -4.96
C LEU A 138 22.59 39.15 -4.73
N TYR A 139 23.54 38.43 -5.30
CA TYR A 139 24.98 38.68 -5.13
C TYR A 139 25.58 39.60 -6.22
N ARG A 140 24.80 39.95 -7.24
CA ARG A 140 25.26 40.68 -8.44
C ARG A 140 26.45 39.99 -9.12
N ASP A 141 26.44 38.66 -9.14
CA ASP A 141 27.50 37.84 -9.73
C ASP A 141 27.15 37.48 -11.18
N GLU A 142 27.90 38.06 -12.12
CA GLU A 142 27.72 37.80 -13.55
C GLU A 142 28.07 36.37 -13.96
N ARG A 143 28.92 35.66 -13.20
CA ARG A 143 29.22 34.24 -13.48
C ARG A 143 28.01 33.36 -13.22
N LEU A 144 27.28 33.63 -12.14
CA LEU A 144 26.05 32.91 -11.82
C LEU A 144 24.95 33.19 -12.86
N LYS A 145 24.88 34.43 -13.34
CA LYS A 145 23.94 34.81 -14.40
C LYS A 145 24.26 34.09 -15.72
N GLN A 146 25.51 34.12 -16.17
CA GLN A 146 25.95 33.37 -17.36
C GLN A 146 25.67 31.87 -17.21
N LYS A 147 25.92 31.31 -16.02
CA LYS A 147 25.61 29.90 -15.73
C LYS A 147 24.11 29.62 -15.87
N ALA A 148 23.24 30.48 -15.32
CA ALA A 148 21.79 30.33 -15.45
C ALA A 148 21.31 30.45 -16.91
N GLU A 149 21.88 31.37 -17.68
CA GLU A 149 21.57 31.57 -19.10
C GLU A 149 22.02 30.38 -19.96
N SER A 150 23.21 29.84 -19.68
CA SER A 150 23.78 28.68 -20.38
C SER A 150 23.10 27.34 -20.03
N LEU A 151 22.27 27.30 -18.98
CA LEU A 151 21.60 26.08 -18.55
C LEU A 151 20.52 25.71 -19.58
N LYS A 152 20.81 24.61 -20.30
CA LYS A 152 19.88 23.98 -21.25
C LYS A 152 18.81 23.21 -20.49
N LEU A 153 17.56 23.32 -20.95
CA LEU A 153 16.40 22.67 -20.35
C LEU A 153 15.99 21.49 -21.23
N GLU A 154 16.86 20.50 -21.35
CA GLU A 154 16.69 19.39 -22.30
C GLU A 154 15.42 18.59 -22.04
N HIS A 155 15.08 18.36 -20.77
CA HIS A 155 13.85 17.64 -20.42
C HIS A 155 12.61 18.49 -20.71
N CYS A 156 12.69 19.81 -20.55
CA CYS A 156 11.61 20.70 -20.95
C CYS A 156 11.41 20.78 -22.46
N GLU A 157 12.49 20.77 -23.24
CA GLU A 157 12.42 20.71 -24.71
C GLU A 157 11.74 19.42 -25.15
N LYS A 158 12.15 18.27 -24.60
CA LYS A 158 11.49 16.97 -24.81
C LYS A 158 10.02 16.97 -24.39
N LEU A 159 9.69 17.58 -23.25
CA LEU A 159 8.31 17.69 -22.81
C LEU A 159 7.47 18.48 -23.82
N SER A 160 8.03 19.58 -24.34
CA SER A 160 7.34 20.44 -25.30
C SER A 160 7.07 19.72 -26.62
N SER A 161 8.00 18.88 -27.10
CA SER A 161 7.77 18.06 -28.29
C SER A 161 6.70 17.00 -28.06
N LEU A 162 6.69 16.35 -26.89
CA LEU A 162 5.65 15.36 -26.55
C LEU A 162 4.25 15.99 -26.49
N ILE A 163 4.10 17.16 -25.86
CA ILE A 163 2.82 17.89 -25.81
C ILE A 163 2.42 18.40 -27.21
N GLY A 164 3.39 18.84 -28.00
CA GLY A 164 3.16 19.31 -29.38
C GLY A 164 2.58 18.22 -30.28
N MET A 165 3.11 16.99 -30.19
CA MET A 165 2.58 15.84 -30.92
C MET A 165 1.14 15.49 -30.48
N HIS A 166 0.86 15.53 -29.18
CA HIS A 166 -0.48 15.23 -28.64
C HIS A 166 -1.57 16.22 -29.03
N LYS A 167 -1.21 17.48 -29.37
CA LYS A 167 -2.18 18.50 -29.81
C LYS A 167 -2.50 18.45 -31.30
N GLY A 168 -1.75 17.69 -32.10
CA GLY A 168 -1.89 17.60 -33.55
C GLY A 168 -2.63 16.36 -34.07
N GLY A 169 -3.20 15.55 -33.18
CA GLY A 169 -3.95 14.32 -33.50
C GLY A 169 -5.42 14.42 -33.17
#